data_AF-A0A0E3QWZ4-F1
#
_entry.id   AF-A0A0E3QWZ4-F1
#
_cell.length_a   1.000
_cell.length_b   1.000
_cell.length_c   1.000
_cell.angle_alpha   90.00
_cell.angle_beta   90.00
_cell.angle_gamma   90.00
#
_symmetry.space_group_name_H-M   'P 1'
#
loop_
_entity.id
_entity.type
_entity.pdbx_description
1 polymer ?
#
loop_
_entity_poly.entity_id
_entity_poly.type
_entity_poly.pdbx_seq_one_letter_code
_entity_poly.pdbx_strand_id
1 'polypeptide(L)'
;MLFLPTFNGLFFCGALGAIAGLILAYSKDKTRLTLVLPVLTAFIVSTIFFLGIKQGIINGSLTIMVPALAYFIPGAVLSTGMFELAANNLVSGAARLVQGVVILLLLLFGVIIGLQVVGLPEDYIIANTATPLYWWAPYIGVLIFTFGMYLLMCIRNKDMLGVLIVLLATFFGQQAGNYFLGGLFGAFTGSIIMTMLGTFLERSKLRTPYYVSIIPAFWVLVPGSLGFLSLAALVGQNYSSSIASLIQVALTFVAISTGLLIGAAIADPLTIGSSP
;
A
#
# COMPACT_ATOMS: atom_id res chain seq x y z
N MET A 1 -3.10 0.10 26.34
CA MET A 1 -4.54 0.21 25.98
C MET A 1 -4.89 1.51 25.23
N LEU A 2 -4.06 2.56 25.23
CA LEU A 2 -4.33 3.84 24.54
C LEU A 2 -4.19 3.84 23.00
N PHE A 3 -3.73 2.74 22.38
CA PHE A 3 -3.45 2.63 20.95
C PHE A 3 -4.19 1.48 20.24
N LEU A 4 -5.21 0.91 20.86
CA LEU A 4 -6.11 0.03 20.12
C LEU A 4 -6.91 0.87 19.14
N PRO A 5 -7.13 0.43 17.89
CA PRO A 5 -8.04 1.11 16.99
C PRO A 5 -9.39 1.27 17.69
N THR A 6 -9.93 2.48 17.72
CA THR A 6 -11.27 2.73 18.26
C THR A 6 -12.28 2.74 17.11
N PHE A 7 -13.54 2.44 17.40
CA PHE A 7 -14.62 2.62 16.40
C PHE A 7 -14.67 4.06 15.88
N ASN A 8 -14.33 5.04 16.72
CA ASN A 8 -14.17 6.44 16.30
C ASN A 8 -13.03 6.61 15.29
N GLY A 9 -11.86 5.99 15.52
CA GLY A 9 -10.76 6.01 14.55
C GLY A 9 -11.12 5.36 13.22
N LEU A 10 -11.92 4.29 13.23
CA LEU A 10 -12.41 3.65 12.01
C LEU A 10 -13.36 4.56 11.22
N PHE A 11 -14.34 5.17 11.89
CA PHE A 11 -15.27 6.10 11.25
C PHE A 11 -14.53 7.33 10.70
N PHE A 12 -13.59 7.88 11.47
CA PHE A 12 -12.78 9.02 11.06
C PHE A 12 -11.89 8.69 9.86
N CYS A 13 -11.28 7.51 9.83
CA CYS A 13 -10.53 6.99 8.69
C CYS A 13 -11.42 6.88 7.44
N GLY A 14 -12.64 6.34 7.57
CA GLY A 14 -13.62 6.28 6.48
C GLY A 14 -14.01 7.67 5.97
N ALA A 15 -14.21 8.63 6.87
CA ALA A 15 -14.51 10.02 6.52
C ALA A 15 -13.36 10.70 5.76
N LEU A 16 -12.11 10.54 6.23
CA LEU A 16 -10.93 11.02 5.51
C LEU A 16 -10.80 10.37 4.13
N GLY A 17 -11.07 9.07 4.02
CA GLY A 17 -11.07 8.34 2.75
C GLY A 17 -12.13 8.85 1.78
N ALA A 18 -13.33 9.16 2.27
CA ALA A 18 -14.38 9.77 1.46
C ALA A 18 -13.96 11.16 0.95
N ILE A 19 -13.32 11.98 1.78
CA ILE A 19 -12.79 13.30 1.39
C ILE A 19 -11.73 13.15 0.30
N ALA A 20 -10.77 12.25 0.48
CA ALA A 20 -9.75 11.96 -0.53
C ALA A 20 -10.37 11.45 -1.85
N GLY A 21 -11.39 10.59 -1.77
CA GLY A 21 -12.14 10.11 -2.92
C GLY A 21 -12.89 11.22 -3.67
N LEU A 22 -13.50 12.17 -2.94
CA LEU A 22 -14.14 13.34 -3.54
C LEU A 22 -13.13 14.26 -4.23
N ILE A 23 -11.98 14.50 -3.61
CA ILE A 23 -10.88 15.27 -4.21
C ILE A 23 -10.42 14.61 -5.52
N LEU A 24 -10.25 13.29 -5.52
CA LEU A 24 -9.87 12.52 -6.70
C LEU A 24 -10.93 12.61 -7.81
N ALA A 25 -12.22 12.43 -7.45
CA ALA A 25 -13.33 12.50 -8.40
C ALA A 25 -13.43 13.90 -9.06
N TYR A 26 -13.26 14.97 -8.27
CA TYR A 26 -13.30 16.35 -8.77
C TYR A 26 -12.09 16.72 -9.66
N SER A 27 -10.95 16.04 -9.46
CA SER A 27 -9.70 16.35 -10.15
C SER A 27 -9.53 15.61 -11.47
N LYS A 28 -10.42 14.66 -11.80
CA LYS A 28 -10.29 13.75 -12.94
C LYS A 28 -10.17 14.47 -14.29
N ASP A 29 -10.89 15.57 -14.47
CA ASP A 29 -10.92 16.31 -15.74
C ASP A 29 -9.88 17.43 -15.85
N LYS A 30 -9.00 17.58 -14.84
CA LYS A 30 -8.07 18.72 -14.71
C LYS A 30 -6.61 18.27 -14.71
N THR A 31 -6.02 18.14 -15.90
CA THR A 31 -4.63 17.66 -16.11
C THR A 31 -3.57 18.37 -15.26
N ARG A 32 -3.69 19.69 -15.07
CA ARG A 32 -2.74 20.47 -14.25
C ARG A 32 -2.85 20.14 -12.76
N LEU A 33 -4.05 19.81 -12.28
CA LEU A 33 -4.31 19.51 -10.87
C LEU A 33 -3.77 18.13 -10.48
N THR A 34 -3.76 17.19 -11.43
CA THR A 34 -3.27 15.82 -11.24
C THR A 34 -1.80 15.78 -10.80
N LEU A 35 -0.96 16.73 -11.24
CA LEU A 35 0.47 16.79 -10.89
C LEU A 35 0.71 17.15 -9.41
N VAL A 36 -0.17 17.95 -8.81
CA VAL A 36 -0.03 18.44 -7.43
C VAL A 36 -0.98 17.69 -6.48
N LEU A 37 -1.83 16.82 -7.03
CA LEU A 37 -2.87 16.10 -6.31
C LEU A 37 -2.37 15.31 -5.09
N PRO A 38 -1.21 14.60 -5.14
CA PRO A 38 -0.69 13.91 -3.97
C PRO A 38 -0.43 14.86 -2.80
N VAL A 39 0.24 16.00 -3.05
CA VAL A 39 0.54 17.00 -2.01
C VAL A 39 -0.74 17.63 -1.48
N LEU A 40 -1.64 18.06 -2.37
CA LEU A 40 -2.89 18.73 -1.99
C LEU A 40 -3.77 17.81 -1.14
N THR A 41 -3.91 16.55 -1.55
CA THR A 41 -4.72 15.59 -0.79
C THR A 41 -4.08 15.29 0.56
N ALA A 42 -2.76 15.06 0.59
CA ALA A 42 -2.04 14.86 1.84
C ALA A 42 -2.19 16.06 2.79
N PHE A 43 -2.10 17.28 2.27
CA PHE A 43 -2.30 18.52 3.04
C PHE A 43 -3.71 18.64 3.63
N ILE A 44 -4.74 18.43 2.82
CA ILE A 44 -6.13 18.56 3.29
C ILE A 44 -6.45 17.47 4.32
N VAL A 45 -6.12 16.21 4.01
CA VAL A 45 -6.38 15.07 4.88
C VAL A 45 -5.62 15.20 6.20
N SER A 46 -4.34 15.59 6.16
CA SER A 46 -3.53 15.78 7.36
C SER A 46 -4.01 16.94 8.21
N THR A 47 -4.42 18.07 7.61
CA THR A 47 -4.97 19.22 8.34
C THR A 47 -6.22 18.81 9.11
N ILE A 48 -7.16 18.11 8.47
CA ILE A 48 -8.40 17.63 9.13
C ILE A 48 -8.06 16.63 10.24
N PHE A 49 -7.10 15.74 9.99
CA PHE A 49 -6.63 14.80 10.99
C PHE A 49 -6.03 15.49 12.23
N PHE A 50 -5.11 16.43 12.05
CA PHE A 50 -4.48 17.16 13.15
C PHE A 50 -5.45 18.06 13.89
N LEU A 51 -6.46 18.64 13.20
CA LEU A 51 -7.57 19.33 13.88
C LEU A 51 -8.37 18.38 14.77
N GLY A 52 -8.65 17.17 14.29
CA GLY A 52 -9.29 16.12 15.08
C GLY A 52 -8.50 15.75 16.34
N ILE A 53 -7.17 15.70 16.24
CA ILE A 53 -6.29 15.50 17.40
C ILE A 53 -6.37 16.69 18.36
N LYS A 54 -6.23 17.92 17.84
CA LYS A 54 -6.27 19.15 18.64
C LYS A 54 -7.57 19.31 19.42
N GLN A 55 -8.69 18.86 18.86
CA GLN A 55 -10.01 18.88 19.49
C GLN A 55 -10.26 17.69 20.44
N GLY A 56 -9.31 16.74 20.56
CA GLY A 56 -9.45 15.55 21.40
C GLY A 56 -10.44 14.52 20.87
N ILE A 57 -10.86 14.63 19.60
CA ILE A 57 -11.77 13.67 18.94
C ILE A 57 -11.06 12.35 18.67
N ILE A 58 -9.77 12.42 18.34
CA ILE A 58 -8.92 11.26 18.07
C ILE A 58 -7.56 11.39 18.77
N ASN A 59 -7.10 10.31 19.39
CA ASN A 59 -5.73 10.18 19.89
C ASN A 59 -4.99 9.22 18.95
N GLY A 60 -4.60 9.74 17.79
CA GLY A 60 -4.34 8.91 16.61
C GLY A 60 -2.88 8.88 16.16
N SER A 61 -2.43 7.70 15.74
CA SER A 61 -1.26 7.54 14.87
C SER A 61 -1.59 8.00 13.45
N LEU A 62 -0.58 8.42 12.68
CA LEU A 62 -0.68 8.67 11.23
C LEU A 62 -1.28 7.48 10.46
N THR A 63 -1.24 6.28 11.04
CA THR A 63 -1.90 5.08 10.51
C THR A 63 -3.39 5.27 10.22
N ILE A 64 -4.07 6.24 10.88
CA ILE A 64 -5.48 6.57 10.62
C ILE A 64 -5.67 7.28 9.27
N MET A 65 -4.72 8.11 8.83
CA MET A 65 -4.80 8.80 7.53
C MET A 65 -4.30 7.95 6.37
N VAL A 66 -3.51 6.89 6.63
CA VAL A 66 -2.92 6.04 5.60
C VAL A 66 -3.95 5.50 4.59
N PRO A 67 -5.13 4.96 5.00
CA PRO A 67 -6.10 4.46 4.04
C PRO A 67 -6.68 5.55 3.14
N ALA A 68 -6.81 6.79 3.63
CA ALA A 68 -7.24 7.93 2.82
C ALA A 68 -6.20 8.33 1.77
N LEU A 69 -4.91 8.14 2.07
CA LEU A 69 -3.81 8.41 1.15
C LEU A 69 -3.37 7.20 0.33
N ALA A 70 -3.95 6.02 0.57
CA ALA A 70 -3.51 4.74 -0.01
C ALA A 70 -3.44 4.75 -1.53
N TYR A 71 -4.35 5.48 -2.19
CA TYR A 71 -4.34 5.65 -3.65
C TYR A 71 -3.04 6.28 -4.17
N PHE A 72 -2.51 7.27 -3.45
CA PHE A 72 -1.29 7.98 -3.83
C PHE A 72 -0.03 7.28 -3.36
N ILE A 73 -0.14 6.40 -2.37
CA ILE A 73 1.00 5.66 -1.84
C ILE A 73 1.54 4.73 -2.94
N PRO A 74 2.76 4.95 -3.45
CA PRO A 74 3.24 4.34 -4.69
C PRO A 74 3.80 2.92 -4.49
N GLY A 75 3.12 2.07 -3.71
CA GLY A 75 3.59 0.72 -3.37
C GLY A 75 3.80 -0.17 -4.59
N ALA A 76 2.86 -0.17 -5.54
CA ALA A 76 2.97 -0.92 -6.79
C ALA A 76 4.07 -0.36 -7.70
N VAL A 77 4.24 0.97 -7.78
CA VAL A 77 5.28 1.61 -8.58
C VAL A 77 6.68 1.25 -8.05
N LEU A 78 6.86 1.31 -6.72
CA LEU A 78 8.13 0.94 -6.09
C LEU A 78 8.43 -0.55 -6.25
N SER A 79 7.45 -1.42 -6.01
CA SER A 79 7.63 -2.87 -6.13
C SER A 79 7.92 -3.30 -7.57
N THR A 80 7.21 -2.73 -8.54
CA THR A 80 7.46 -3.00 -9.96
C THR A 80 8.77 -2.40 -10.45
N GLY A 81 9.18 -1.23 -9.94
CA GLY A 81 10.48 -0.64 -10.25
C GLY A 81 11.63 -1.53 -9.77
N MET A 82 11.52 -2.08 -8.57
CA MET A 82 12.50 -3.02 -8.03
C MET A 82 12.53 -4.35 -8.79
N PHE A 83 11.35 -4.87 -9.14
CA PHE A 83 11.23 -6.03 -10.02
C PHE A 83 11.96 -5.81 -11.36
N GLU A 84 11.73 -4.67 -12.00
CA GLU A 84 12.38 -4.33 -13.27
C GLU A 84 13.89 -4.17 -13.11
N LEU A 85 14.38 -3.58 -12.00
CA LEU A 85 15.81 -3.55 -11.72
C LEU A 85 16.40 -4.95 -11.59
N ALA A 86 15.74 -5.86 -10.87
CA ALA A 86 16.23 -7.23 -10.74
C ALA A 86 16.14 -8.04 -12.05
N ALA A 87 15.20 -7.68 -12.93
CA ALA A 87 15.10 -8.21 -14.28
C ALA A 87 16.07 -7.54 -15.29
N ASN A 88 17.05 -6.76 -14.84
CA ASN A 88 18.01 -6.00 -15.65
C ASN A 88 17.40 -4.91 -16.55
N ASN A 89 16.15 -4.49 -16.29
CA ASN A 89 15.51 -3.34 -16.95
C ASN A 89 15.82 -2.05 -16.17
N LEU A 90 17.09 -1.62 -16.23
CA LEU A 90 17.63 -0.56 -15.36
C LEU A 90 16.93 0.79 -15.54
N VAL A 91 16.69 1.23 -16.77
CA VAL A 91 16.11 2.56 -17.06
C VAL A 91 14.69 2.67 -16.54
N SER A 92 13.82 1.70 -16.86
CA SER A 92 12.42 1.73 -16.44
C SER A 92 12.28 1.49 -14.93
N GLY A 93 13.08 0.57 -14.38
CA GLY A 93 13.11 0.27 -12.96
C GLY A 93 13.53 1.48 -12.12
N ALA A 94 14.64 2.14 -12.50
CA ALA A 94 15.11 3.35 -11.83
C ALA A 94 14.11 4.50 -11.94
N ALA A 95 13.52 4.73 -13.13
CA ALA A 95 12.54 5.79 -13.33
C ALA A 95 11.31 5.64 -12.42
N ARG A 96 10.78 4.41 -12.29
CA ARG A 96 9.65 4.13 -11.38
C ARG A 96 10.04 4.27 -9.92
N LEU A 97 11.23 3.82 -9.53
CA LEU A 97 11.71 4.00 -8.15
C LEU A 97 11.80 5.47 -7.77
N VAL A 98 12.44 6.28 -8.61
CA VAL A 98 12.54 7.73 -8.41
C VAL A 98 11.15 8.36 -8.35
N GLN A 99 10.24 7.99 -9.25
CA GLN A 99 8.86 8.45 -9.23
C GLN A 99 8.17 8.12 -7.90
N GLY A 100 8.29 6.90 -7.41
CA GLY A 100 7.71 6.49 -6.13
C GLY A 100 8.29 7.25 -4.95
N VAL A 101 9.61 7.46 -4.91
CA VAL A 101 10.26 8.27 -3.87
C VAL A 101 9.76 9.71 -3.91
N VAL A 102 9.68 10.33 -5.08
CA VAL A 102 9.15 11.69 -5.24
C VAL A 102 7.71 11.78 -4.71
N ILE A 103 6.84 10.83 -5.06
CA ILE A 103 5.46 10.83 -4.56
C ILE A 103 5.41 10.69 -3.03
N LEU A 104 6.25 9.83 -2.43
CA LEU A 104 6.34 9.72 -0.97
C LEU A 104 6.78 11.04 -0.31
N LEU A 105 7.76 11.74 -0.89
CA LEU A 105 8.22 13.04 -0.40
C LEU A 105 7.12 14.11 -0.54
N LEU A 106 6.36 14.10 -1.64
CA LEU A 106 5.23 14.99 -1.85
C LEU A 106 4.11 14.76 -0.81
N LEU A 107 3.80 13.49 -0.51
CA LEU A 107 2.86 13.16 0.56
C LEU A 107 3.36 13.64 1.92
N LEU A 108 4.62 13.36 2.25
CA LEU A 108 5.24 13.79 3.50
C LEU A 108 5.18 15.31 3.65
N PHE A 109 5.56 16.05 2.60
CA PHE A 109 5.50 17.50 2.57
C PHE A 109 4.09 18.04 2.87
N GLY A 110 3.06 17.46 2.25
CA GLY A 110 1.67 17.81 2.54
C GLY A 110 1.28 17.56 4.00
N VAL A 111 1.76 16.46 4.60
CA VAL A 111 1.52 16.17 6.03
C VAL A 111 2.20 17.18 6.96
N ILE A 112 3.46 17.54 6.69
CA ILE A 112 4.20 18.54 7.48
C ILE A 112 3.49 19.89 7.45
N ILE A 113 3.10 20.36 6.26
CA ILE A 113 2.38 21.65 6.15
C ILE A 113 1.05 21.58 6.90
N GLY A 114 0.30 20.48 6.78
CA GLY A 114 -0.99 20.35 7.48
C GLY A 114 -0.83 20.41 8.99
N LEU A 115 0.22 19.81 9.54
CA LEU A 115 0.55 19.93 10.97
C LEU A 115 0.84 21.40 11.36
N GLN A 116 1.71 22.06 10.59
CA GLN A 116 2.14 23.44 10.84
C GLN A 116 0.95 24.41 10.80
N VAL A 117 0.03 24.23 9.85
CA VAL A 117 -1.19 25.04 9.74
C VAL A 117 -2.10 24.89 10.97
N VAL A 118 -2.17 23.69 11.55
CA VAL A 118 -2.93 23.46 12.79
C VAL A 118 -2.21 24.01 14.03
N GLY A 119 -0.89 24.19 13.94
CA GLY A 119 -0.04 24.73 15.01
C GLY A 119 0.28 23.70 16.09
N LEU A 120 0.38 22.43 15.73
CA LEU A 120 0.84 21.37 16.64
C LEU A 120 2.35 21.13 16.47
N PRO A 121 3.08 20.75 17.54
CA PRO A 121 4.49 20.38 17.44
C PRO A 121 4.68 19.07 16.67
N GLU A 122 5.88 18.86 16.14
CA GLU A 122 6.26 17.67 15.36
C GLU A 122 6.13 16.35 16.14
N ASP A 123 6.09 16.40 17.47
CA ASP A 123 5.83 15.26 18.35
C ASP A 123 4.47 14.58 18.09
N TYR A 124 3.54 15.25 17.40
CA TYR A 124 2.26 14.68 16.97
C TYR A 124 2.36 13.85 15.68
N ILE A 125 3.51 13.83 15.00
CA ILE A 125 3.82 12.94 13.88
C ILE A 125 4.18 11.56 14.44
N ILE A 126 3.17 10.86 14.95
CA ILE A 126 3.34 9.54 15.57
C ILE A 126 3.00 8.45 14.55
N ALA A 127 3.99 7.64 14.18
CA ALA A 127 3.83 6.52 13.26
C ALA A 127 3.95 5.19 14.01
N ASN A 128 2.89 4.77 14.69
CA ASN A 128 2.84 3.50 15.40
C ASN A 128 2.33 2.37 14.49
N THR A 129 2.83 1.16 14.71
CA THR A 129 2.30 -0.05 14.06
C THR A 129 0.83 -0.24 14.44
N ALA A 130 -0.03 -0.41 13.44
CA ALA A 130 -1.45 -0.69 13.67
C ALA A 130 -1.58 -2.04 14.39
N THR A 131 -2.26 -2.06 15.53
CA THR A 131 -2.70 -3.31 16.15
C THR A 131 -4.09 -3.65 15.61
N PRO A 132 -4.38 -4.90 15.23
CA PRO A 132 -5.71 -5.27 14.78
C PRO A 132 -6.72 -5.15 15.93
N LEU A 133 -7.93 -4.67 15.62
CA LEU A 133 -9.02 -4.54 16.59
C LEU A 133 -9.37 -5.89 17.23
N TYR A 134 -9.47 -6.91 16.37
CA TYR A 134 -9.68 -8.30 16.71
C TYR A 134 -8.93 -9.19 15.71
N TRP A 135 -8.70 -10.46 16.07
CA TRP A 135 -7.99 -11.42 15.22
C TRP A 135 -8.65 -11.60 13.84
N TRP A 136 -9.97 -11.43 13.73
CA TRP A 136 -10.72 -11.54 12.47
C TRP A 136 -10.66 -10.28 11.59
N ALA A 137 -10.31 -9.12 12.16
CA ALA A 137 -10.41 -7.82 11.50
C ALA A 137 -9.55 -7.70 10.22
N PRO A 138 -8.31 -8.22 10.16
CA PRO A 138 -7.52 -8.19 8.93
C PRO A 138 -8.18 -8.91 7.75
N TYR A 139 -8.85 -10.04 7.99
CA TYR A 139 -9.48 -10.82 6.93
C TYR A 139 -10.68 -10.09 6.32
N ILE A 140 -11.51 -9.47 7.16
CA ILE A 140 -12.59 -8.59 6.68
C ILE A 140 -12.01 -7.35 5.97
N GLY A 141 -10.89 -6.83 6.47
CA GLY A 141 -10.14 -5.76 5.81
C GLY A 141 -9.75 -6.09 4.37
N VAL A 142 -9.27 -7.32 4.11
CA VAL A 142 -8.94 -7.77 2.75
C VAL A 142 -10.18 -7.83 1.86
N LEU A 143 -11.34 -8.25 2.39
CA LEU A 143 -12.59 -8.26 1.61
C LEU A 143 -13.06 -6.84 1.26
N ILE A 144 -13.06 -5.93 2.23
CA ILE A 144 -13.44 -4.53 2.03
C ILE A 144 -12.46 -3.86 1.05
N PHE A 145 -11.16 -4.12 1.21
CA PHE A 145 -10.14 -3.63 0.31
C PHE A 145 -10.36 -4.14 -1.12
N THR A 146 -10.59 -5.44 -1.30
CA THR A 146 -10.89 -6.04 -2.60
C THR A 146 -12.11 -5.37 -3.26
N PHE A 147 -13.16 -5.11 -2.48
CA PHE A 147 -14.34 -4.40 -2.97
C PHE A 147 -14.03 -2.95 -3.37
N GLY A 148 -13.20 -2.24 -2.57
CA GLY A 148 -12.70 -0.92 -2.91
C GLY A 148 -11.90 -0.91 -4.23
N MET A 149 -11.05 -1.93 -4.44
CA MET A 149 -10.28 -2.12 -5.67
C MET A 149 -11.17 -2.41 -6.88
N TYR A 150 -12.20 -3.22 -6.68
CA TYR A 150 -13.22 -3.50 -7.69
C TYR A 150 -13.88 -2.22 -8.20
N LEU A 151 -14.24 -1.30 -7.29
CA LEU A 151 -14.81 0.00 -7.65
C LEU A 151 -13.76 0.93 -8.28
N LEU A 152 -12.59 1.05 -7.67
CA LEU A 152 -11.53 1.98 -8.08
C LEU A 152 -11.00 1.67 -9.49
N MET A 153 -10.75 0.40 -9.78
CA MET A 153 -10.19 -0.05 -11.06
C MET A 153 -11.27 -0.45 -12.07
N CYS A 154 -12.55 -0.31 -11.72
CA CYS A 154 -13.69 -0.73 -12.55
C CYS A 154 -13.51 -2.19 -13.04
N ILE A 155 -13.16 -3.08 -12.12
CA ILE A 155 -12.90 -4.49 -12.43
C ILE A 155 -14.20 -5.13 -12.92
N ARG A 156 -14.13 -5.95 -13.98
CA ARG A 156 -15.32 -6.66 -14.49
C ARG A 156 -15.80 -7.67 -13.46
N ASN A 157 -17.12 -7.84 -13.30
CA ASN A 157 -17.71 -8.74 -12.29
C ASN A 157 -17.17 -10.17 -12.36
N LYS A 158 -16.91 -10.67 -13.58
CA LYS A 158 -16.34 -12.01 -13.81
C LYS A 158 -14.91 -12.17 -13.27
N ASP A 159 -14.14 -11.08 -13.23
CA ASP A 159 -12.73 -11.05 -12.84
C ASP A 159 -12.57 -10.79 -11.34
N MET A 160 -13.63 -10.31 -10.67
CA MET A 160 -13.64 -10.02 -9.23
C MET A 160 -13.26 -11.23 -8.39
N LEU A 161 -13.76 -12.43 -8.73
CA LEU A 161 -13.43 -13.63 -7.98
C LEU A 161 -11.95 -14.01 -8.12
N GLY A 162 -11.38 -13.86 -9.33
CA GLY A 162 -9.95 -14.11 -9.56
C GLY A 162 -9.07 -13.14 -8.76
N VAL A 163 -9.42 -11.85 -8.76
CA VAL A 163 -8.72 -10.81 -7.99
C VAL A 163 -8.79 -11.12 -6.49
N LEU A 164 -9.96 -11.50 -5.98
CA LEU A 164 -10.15 -11.88 -4.58
C LEU A 164 -9.29 -13.09 -4.19
N ILE A 165 -9.22 -14.12 -5.05
CA ILE A 165 -8.39 -15.31 -4.83
C ILE A 165 -6.91 -14.91 -4.71
N VAL A 166 -6.40 -14.10 -5.64
CA VAL A 166 -5.00 -13.64 -5.59
C VAL A 166 -4.73 -12.83 -4.33
N LEU A 167 -5.60 -11.88 -3.98
CA LEU A 167 -5.44 -11.04 -2.79
C LEU A 167 -5.41 -11.87 -1.50
N LEU A 168 -6.37 -12.78 -1.32
CA LEU A 168 -6.41 -13.63 -0.14
C LEU A 168 -5.20 -14.56 -0.07
N ALA A 169 -4.86 -15.22 -1.17
CA ALA A 169 -3.72 -16.14 -1.18
C ALA A 169 -2.39 -15.42 -0.95
N THR A 170 -2.24 -14.22 -1.49
CA THR A 170 -1.08 -13.35 -1.24
C THR A 170 -1.00 -12.98 0.24
N PHE A 171 -2.12 -12.57 0.85
CA PHE A 171 -2.22 -12.24 2.27
C PHE A 171 -1.89 -13.44 3.17
N PHE A 172 -2.44 -14.63 2.89
CA PHE A 172 -2.13 -15.85 3.63
C PHE A 172 -0.67 -16.28 3.44
N GLY A 173 -0.15 -16.17 2.21
CA GLY A 173 1.25 -16.42 1.89
C GLY A 173 2.19 -15.54 2.69
N GLN A 174 1.85 -14.26 2.80
CA GLN A 174 2.61 -13.30 3.59
C GLN A 174 2.53 -13.61 5.08
N GLN A 175 1.34 -13.92 5.61
CA GLN A 175 1.17 -14.26 7.02
C GLN A 175 1.94 -15.53 7.39
N ALA A 176 1.90 -16.57 6.55
CA ALA A 176 2.66 -17.79 6.72
C ALA A 176 4.18 -17.50 6.75
N GLY A 177 4.70 -16.77 5.76
CA GLY A 177 6.12 -16.43 5.73
C GLY A 177 6.56 -15.59 6.94
N ASN A 178 5.71 -14.64 7.35
CA ASN A 178 5.95 -13.81 8.54
C ASN A 178 6.01 -14.65 9.82
N TYR A 179 5.16 -15.68 9.95
CA TYR A 179 5.16 -16.57 11.10
C TYR A 179 6.45 -17.40 11.21
N PHE A 180 7.01 -17.87 10.09
CA PHE A 180 8.19 -18.73 10.11
C PHE A 180 9.52 -17.98 10.27
N LEU A 181 9.72 -16.89 9.53
CA LEU A 181 11.03 -16.23 9.40
C LEU A 181 10.96 -14.69 9.45
N GLY A 182 9.79 -14.13 9.80
CA GLY A 182 9.58 -12.69 9.94
C GLY A 182 9.17 -11.96 8.65
N GLY A 183 9.00 -10.64 8.76
CA GLY A 183 8.30 -9.83 7.75
C GLY A 183 8.92 -9.84 6.35
N LEU A 184 10.25 -9.91 6.27
CA LEU A 184 10.99 -10.04 5.01
C LEU A 184 10.59 -11.31 4.26
N PHE A 185 10.54 -12.43 4.97
CA PHE A 185 10.15 -13.71 4.38
C PHE A 185 8.66 -13.74 4.03
N GLY A 186 7.81 -13.06 4.80
CA GLY A 186 6.40 -12.85 4.44
C GLY A 186 6.23 -12.14 3.09
N ALA A 187 6.93 -11.03 2.87
CA ALA A 187 6.85 -10.34 1.57
C ALA A 187 7.37 -11.19 0.42
N PHE A 188 8.45 -11.95 0.66
CA PHE A 188 8.99 -12.92 -0.30
C PHE A 188 7.97 -14.01 -0.66
N THR A 189 7.44 -14.76 0.32
CA THR A 189 6.49 -15.86 0.07
C THR A 189 5.19 -15.37 -0.53
N GLY A 190 4.66 -14.24 -0.05
CA GLY A 190 3.47 -13.64 -0.63
C GLY A 190 3.66 -13.28 -2.10
N SER A 191 4.82 -12.73 -2.48
CA SER A 191 5.10 -12.35 -3.87
C SER A 191 5.26 -13.54 -4.82
N ILE A 192 5.80 -14.67 -4.34
CA ILE A 192 5.82 -15.94 -5.09
C ILE A 192 4.39 -16.40 -5.36
N ILE A 193 3.58 -16.51 -4.31
CA ILE A 193 2.19 -17.01 -4.40
C ILE A 193 1.34 -16.11 -5.29
N MET A 194 1.49 -14.79 -5.15
CA MET A 194 0.83 -13.79 -5.99
C MET A 194 1.13 -14.04 -7.47
N THR A 195 2.42 -14.18 -7.82
CA THR A 195 2.87 -14.35 -9.21
C THR A 195 2.37 -15.66 -9.80
N MET A 196 2.53 -16.76 -9.05
CA MET A 196 2.08 -18.08 -9.47
C MET A 196 0.56 -18.12 -9.70
N LEU A 197 -0.24 -17.58 -8.78
CA LEU A 197 -1.69 -17.60 -8.93
C LEU A 197 -2.18 -16.64 -10.02
N GLY A 198 -1.54 -15.50 -10.19
CA GLY A 198 -1.88 -14.59 -11.30
C GLY A 198 -1.72 -15.27 -12.66
N THR A 199 -0.60 -15.98 -12.88
CA THR A 199 -0.37 -16.72 -14.14
C THR A 199 -1.33 -17.90 -14.30
N PHE A 200 -1.63 -18.62 -13.23
CA PHE A 200 -2.54 -19.75 -13.25
C PHE A 200 -3.99 -19.34 -13.57
N LEU A 201 -4.48 -18.25 -12.94
CA LEU A 201 -5.85 -17.77 -13.13
C LEU A 201 -6.12 -17.23 -14.52
N GLU A 202 -5.10 -16.72 -15.20
CA GLU A 202 -5.19 -16.31 -16.60
C GLU A 202 -5.53 -17.48 -17.52
N ARG A 203 -5.07 -18.69 -17.19
CA ARG A 203 -5.33 -19.93 -17.95
C ARG A 203 -6.53 -20.73 -17.44
N SER A 204 -6.96 -20.46 -16.21
CA SER A 204 -8.12 -21.11 -15.60
C SER A 204 -9.42 -20.81 -16.36
N LYS A 205 -10.50 -21.52 -16.01
CA LYS A 205 -11.86 -21.25 -16.51
C LYS A 205 -12.32 -19.79 -16.25
N LEU A 206 -11.77 -19.16 -15.21
CA LEU A 206 -12.02 -17.76 -14.87
C LEU A 206 -11.42 -16.78 -15.89
N ARG A 207 -10.28 -17.15 -16.53
CA ARG A 207 -9.55 -16.35 -17.52
C ARG A 207 -9.33 -14.90 -17.08
N THR A 208 -9.01 -14.72 -15.80
CA THR A 208 -8.78 -13.39 -15.23
C THR A 208 -7.40 -12.91 -15.68
N PRO A 209 -7.28 -11.76 -16.38
CA PRO A 209 -5.99 -11.29 -16.88
C PRO A 209 -4.96 -11.11 -15.76
N TYR A 210 -3.72 -11.54 -16.00
CA TYR A 210 -2.61 -11.47 -15.02
C TYR A 210 -2.47 -10.06 -14.42
N TYR A 211 -2.49 -9.04 -15.28
CA TYR A 211 -2.32 -7.66 -14.85
C TYR A 211 -3.45 -7.16 -13.93
N VAL A 212 -4.70 -7.59 -14.18
CA VAL A 212 -5.87 -7.18 -13.39
C VAL A 212 -5.84 -7.78 -11.99
N SER A 213 -5.35 -9.02 -11.86
CA SER A 213 -5.32 -9.73 -10.57
C SER A 213 -4.14 -9.34 -9.69
N ILE A 214 -3.01 -8.92 -10.27
CA ILE A 214 -1.77 -8.66 -9.52
C ILE A 214 -1.60 -7.22 -9.04
N ILE A 215 -2.05 -6.21 -9.78
CA ILE A 215 -1.88 -4.80 -9.33
C ILE A 215 -2.45 -4.59 -7.92
N PRO A 216 -3.68 -5.04 -7.60
CA PRO A 216 -4.20 -4.91 -6.24
C PRO A 216 -3.37 -5.64 -5.18
N ALA A 217 -2.82 -6.79 -5.54
CA ALA A 217 -2.05 -7.62 -4.61
C ALA A 217 -0.69 -7.00 -4.23
N PHE A 218 -0.11 -6.16 -5.09
CA PHE A 218 1.07 -5.35 -4.73
C PHE A 218 0.82 -4.43 -3.52
N TRP A 219 -0.39 -3.87 -3.38
CA TRP A 219 -0.75 -3.04 -2.23
C TRP A 219 -0.90 -3.83 -0.93
N VAL A 220 -1.20 -5.13 -1.02
CA VAL A 220 -1.19 -6.03 0.14
C VAL A 220 0.24 -6.43 0.54
N LEU A 221 1.10 -6.71 -0.44
CA LEU A 221 2.47 -7.19 -0.19
C LEU A 221 3.37 -6.18 0.49
N VAL A 222 3.47 -4.98 -0.09
CA VAL A 222 4.10 -3.86 0.59
C VAL A 222 3.13 -2.73 0.47
N PRO A 223 2.45 -2.39 1.57
CA PRO A 223 1.78 -1.14 1.57
C PRO A 223 2.93 -0.13 1.61
N GLY A 224 3.10 0.67 0.55
CA GLY A 224 4.06 1.77 0.54
C GLY A 224 3.84 2.73 1.73
N SER A 225 2.76 2.54 2.48
CA SER A 225 2.49 3.13 3.78
C SER A 225 3.57 2.83 4.80
N LEU A 226 4.23 1.67 4.79
CA LEU A 226 5.37 1.41 5.68
C LEU A 226 6.54 2.34 5.35
N GLY A 227 6.83 2.53 4.05
CA GLY A 227 7.82 3.50 3.60
C GLY A 227 7.43 4.93 3.97
N PHE A 228 6.18 5.31 3.71
CA PHE A 228 5.63 6.62 4.08
C PHE A 228 5.68 6.89 5.58
N LEU A 229 5.23 5.94 6.41
CA LEU A 229 5.24 6.04 7.87
C LEU A 229 6.66 6.13 8.42
N SER A 230 7.61 5.38 7.84
CA SER A 230 9.02 5.44 8.23
C SER A 230 9.65 6.79 7.86
N LEU A 231 9.31 7.36 6.70
CA LEU A 231 9.73 8.71 6.31
C LEU A 231 9.11 9.78 7.22
N ALA A 232 7.82 9.65 7.56
CA ALA A 232 7.17 10.56 8.49
C ALA A 232 7.78 10.47 9.91
N ALA A 233 8.13 9.27 10.37
CA ALA A 233 8.75 9.05 11.66
C ALA A 233 10.15 9.68 11.80
N LEU A 234 10.88 9.87 10.69
CA LEU A 234 12.15 10.62 10.67
C LEU A 234 11.98 12.11 10.96
N VAL A 235 10.82 12.68 10.64
CA VAL A 235 10.51 14.08 10.94
C VAL A 235 10.16 14.24 12.42
N GLY A 236 9.59 13.19 13.04
CA GLY A 236 9.45 13.14 14.48
C GLY A 236 10.76 12.88 15.23
N GLN A 237 10.69 12.64 16.54
CA GLN A 237 11.86 12.46 17.42
C GLN A 237 12.46 11.04 17.43
N ASN A 238 12.07 10.15 16.51
CA ASN A 238 12.44 8.72 16.53
C ASN A 238 13.47 8.34 15.46
N TYR A 239 14.60 9.06 15.37
CA TYR A 239 15.57 8.93 14.28
C TYR A 239 16.16 7.52 14.12
N SER A 240 16.70 6.92 15.20
CA SER A 240 17.43 5.65 15.11
C SER A 240 16.55 4.47 14.70
N SER A 241 15.33 4.38 15.24
CA SER A 241 14.38 3.33 14.88
C SER A 241 13.84 3.53 13.45
N SER A 242 13.63 4.79 13.02
CA SER A 242 13.13 5.10 11.69
C SER A 242 14.13 4.75 10.58
N ILE A 243 15.44 4.96 10.80
CA ILE A 243 16.49 4.55 9.85
C ILE A 243 16.47 3.02 9.68
N ALA A 244 16.38 2.27 10.78
CA ALA A 244 16.29 0.82 10.71
C ALA A 244 15.03 0.36 9.96
N SER A 245 13.88 1.01 10.18
CA SER A 245 12.64 0.75 9.44
C SER A 245 12.76 1.05 7.94
N LEU A 246 13.44 2.12 7.54
CA LEU A 246 13.69 2.43 6.12
C LEU A 246 14.56 1.37 5.45
N ILE A 247 15.60 0.89 6.13
CA ILE A 247 16.42 -0.23 5.65
C ILE A 247 15.56 -1.49 5.48
N GLN A 248 14.70 -1.80 6.45
CA GLN A 248 13.77 -2.93 6.32
C GLN A 248 12.81 -2.77 5.15
N VAL A 249 12.27 -1.57 4.90
CA VAL A 249 11.40 -1.29 3.75
C VAL A 249 12.17 -1.55 2.44
N ALA A 250 13.40 -1.06 2.32
CA ALA A 250 14.24 -1.30 1.15
C ALA A 250 14.49 -2.80 0.92
N LEU A 251 14.86 -3.54 1.98
CA LEU A 251 15.07 -4.99 1.90
C LEU A 251 13.77 -5.75 1.58
N THR A 252 12.61 -5.23 1.99
CA THR A 252 11.32 -5.84 1.69
C THR A 252 10.99 -5.72 0.19
N PHE A 253 11.35 -4.60 -0.44
CA PHE A 253 11.23 -4.50 -1.90
C PHE A 253 12.18 -5.45 -2.64
N VAL A 254 13.40 -5.66 -2.13
CA VAL A 254 14.32 -6.69 -2.66
C VAL A 254 13.70 -8.08 -2.52
N ALA A 255 13.13 -8.39 -1.35
CA ALA A 255 12.46 -9.66 -1.08
C ALA A 255 11.28 -9.91 -2.04
N ILE A 256 10.43 -8.89 -2.28
CA ILE A 256 9.35 -8.97 -3.27
C ILE A 256 9.92 -9.21 -4.66
N SER A 257 10.92 -8.43 -5.06
CA SER A 257 11.52 -8.55 -6.39
C SER A 257 12.05 -9.96 -6.66
N THR A 258 12.77 -10.53 -5.71
CA THR A 258 13.28 -11.90 -5.81
C THR A 258 12.14 -12.92 -5.83
N GLY A 259 11.12 -12.75 -5.00
CA GLY A 259 9.98 -13.66 -4.97
C GLY A 259 9.11 -13.59 -6.23
N LEU A 260 8.98 -12.43 -6.87
CA LEU A 260 8.35 -12.29 -8.19
C LEU A 260 9.14 -13.06 -9.26
N LEU A 261 10.47 -12.92 -9.30
CA LEU A 261 11.32 -13.64 -10.25
C LEU A 261 11.22 -15.16 -10.09
N ILE A 262 11.29 -15.63 -8.84
CA ILE A 262 11.14 -17.06 -8.52
C ILE A 262 9.74 -17.55 -8.85
N GLY A 263 8.71 -16.78 -8.48
CA GLY A 263 7.32 -17.11 -8.79
C GLY A 263 7.06 -17.20 -10.30
N ALA A 264 7.66 -16.31 -11.09
CA ALA A 264 7.59 -16.36 -12.55
C ALA A 264 8.29 -17.60 -13.11
N ALA A 265 9.52 -17.90 -12.66
CA ALA A 265 10.26 -19.08 -13.09
C ALA A 265 9.54 -20.41 -12.76
N ILE A 266 8.83 -20.47 -11.62
CA ILE A 266 8.01 -21.64 -11.25
C ILE A 266 6.72 -21.71 -12.09
N ALA A 267 6.17 -20.57 -12.50
CA ALA A 267 4.99 -20.52 -13.35
C ALA A 267 5.29 -20.86 -14.83
N ASP A 268 6.52 -20.65 -15.28
CA ASP A 268 6.95 -20.92 -16.65
C ASP A 268 6.73 -22.38 -17.13
N PRO A 269 7.02 -23.46 -16.39
CA PRO A 269 6.71 -24.83 -16.85
C PRO A 269 5.23 -25.08 -17.15
N LEU A 270 4.30 -24.25 -16.63
CA LEU A 270 2.88 -24.32 -17.00
C LEU A 270 2.61 -23.77 -18.42
N THR A 271 3.56 -23.06 -19.05
CA THR A 271 3.41 -22.45 -20.40
C THR A 271 3.55 -23.45 -21.54
N ILE A 272 4.18 -24.61 -21.30
CA ILE A 272 4.52 -25.60 -22.34
C ILE A 272 3.28 -26.44 -22.77
N GLY A 273 2.13 -26.29 -22.10
CA GLY A 273 0.91 -27.07 -22.36
C GLY A 273 -0.07 -26.48 -23.39
N SER A 274 0.23 -25.35 -24.05
CA SER A 274 -0.66 -24.76 -25.06
C SER A 274 0.06 -24.53 -26.39
N SER A 275 0.23 -25.61 -27.14
CA SER A 275 0.33 -25.62 -28.61
C SER A 275 -0.82 -26.52 -29.11
N PRO A 276 -1.60 -26.09 -30.10
CA PRO A 276 -1.14 -26.11 -31.48
C PRO A 276 -0.92 -24.74 -32.12
#